data_AF-A0A3D1TP30-F1
#
_entry.id   AF-A0A3D1TP30-F1
#
_cell.length_a   1.000
_cell.length_b   1.000
_cell.length_c   1.000
_cell.angle_alpha   90.00
_cell.angle_beta   90.00
_cell.angle_gamma   90.00
#
_symmetry.space_group_name_H-M   'P 1'
#
loop_
_entity.id
_entity.type
_entity.pdbx_description
1 polymer ?
#
loop_
_entity_poly.entity_id
_entity_poly.type
_entity_poly.pdbx_seq_one_letter_code
_entity_poly.pdbx_strand_id
1 'polypeptide(L)'
;MSIPLILASQSRPRRDVLFSAGICPTIRVSHVDEPAALEREAAALGVTVNDLSVEQRVMILATAKAEAVHQAYRNIADTAAHARGERVVGFPLRAADDRDASSAGTAARTDSAQSADETKTRDFSGIAIPTVAEPIADFVDGRPSLTRSKAGPLILGCDSMFLLDGECYGKPHSEEVARERLRAMRGATGELWTGHCLIDFASGRMVRGASKATLHFCEYSDLDIERYIATGEPLEVAGSFTLEGFGGAFIDSIEGDPHGIIGLSLPLARRLAAQLGVEWTDLWNVTRSDLAPDAEYDAKTGAAKPLPPKENVHQPGDGWVDCACGRKHWGTNGASGVLLARRSETTGEVTHVVMQHRAVWSAEGGTWGIPGGATADGESPIEGALRESYEEANITPEDIDVVGSYCEDHGPWSYTTVFAFEKPGHRVEPKANDDESMEIEWVPVDDVPNRKLLTAMRTDWPNFAARLRALAAVR
;
A
#
# COMPACT_ATOMS: atom_id res chain seq x y z
N MET A 1 -8.80 3.20 -19.15
CA MET A 1 -8.31 2.74 -17.85
C MET A 1 -8.75 3.77 -16.83
N SER A 2 -9.18 3.31 -15.66
CA SER A 2 -9.49 4.20 -14.55
C SER A 2 -8.26 5.00 -14.14
N ILE A 3 -8.47 6.21 -13.63
CA ILE A 3 -7.42 7.01 -13.02
C ILE A 3 -7.22 6.49 -11.59
N PRO A 4 -6.01 6.08 -11.19
CA PRO A 4 -5.80 5.54 -9.85
C PRO A 4 -6.00 6.61 -8.78
N LEU A 5 -6.48 6.19 -7.61
CA LEU A 5 -6.63 7.02 -6.41
C LEU A 5 -5.74 6.46 -5.30
N ILE A 6 -4.89 7.29 -4.73
CA ILE A 6 -4.09 6.99 -3.54
C ILE A 6 -4.77 7.67 -2.35
N LEU A 7 -5.18 6.88 -1.35
CA LEU A 7 -5.71 7.40 -0.09
C LEU A 7 -4.57 7.60 0.91
N ALA A 8 -4.30 8.85 1.27
CA ALA A 8 -3.31 9.25 2.27
C ALA A 8 -3.84 9.05 3.70
N SER A 9 -4.24 7.83 4.05
CA SER A 9 -4.87 7.53 5.33
C SER A 9 -4.84 6.05 5.68
N GLN A 10 -4.66 5.73 6.96
CA GLN A 10 -4.89 4.39 7.52
C GLN A 10 -6.37 4.15 7.95
N SER A 11 -7.26 5.10 7.69
CA SER A 11 -8.65 5.03 8.18
C SER A 11 -9.46 4.03 7.36
N ARG A 12 -9.80 2.90 7.98
CA ARG A 12 -10.72 1.90 7.42
C ARG A 12 -12.08 2.50 6.99
N PRO A 13 -12.78 3.31 7.81
CA PRO A 13 -14.04 3.92 7.38
C PRO A 13 -13.93 4.73 6.08
N ARG A 14 -12.85 5.51 5.90
CA ARG A 14 -12.62 6.29 4.65
C ARG A 14 -12.44 5.38 3.43
N ARG A 15 -11.68 4.28 3.59
CA ARG A 15 -11.50 3.28 2.55
C ARG A 15 -12.82 2.60 2.19
N ASP A 16 -13.58 2.15 3.18
CA ASP A 16 -14.82 1.41 2.97
C ASP A 16 -15.90 2.29 2.29
N VAL A 17 -15.91 3.61 2.58
CA VAL A 17 -16.73 4.62 1.88
C VAL A 17 -16.33 4.77 0.41
N LEU A 18 -15.04 4.82 0.09
CA LEU A 18 -14.57 4.88 -1.29
C LEU A 18 -14.90 3.59 -2.06
N PHE A 19 -14.68 2.44 -1.43
CA PHE A 19 -14.94 1.13 -2.03
C PHE A 19 -16.42 0.98 -2.40
N SER A 20 -17.31 1.33 -1.46
CA SER A 20 -18.76 1.37 -1.69
C SER A 20 -19.17 2.37 -2.78
N ALA A 21 -18.36 3.40 -3.03
CA ALA A 21 -18.55 4.39 -4.09
C ALA A 21 -17.95 3.98 -5.45
N GLY A 22 -17.46 2.74 -5.57
CA GLY A 22 -16.91 2.17 -6.80
C GLY A 22 -15.40 2.36 -6.96
N ILE A 23 -14.69 2.80 -5.91
CA ILE A 23 -13.27 3.15 -5.97
C ILE A 23 -12.49 2.33 -4.94
N CYS A 24 -11.62 1.45 -5.40
CA CYS A 24 -10.60 0.78 -4.61
C CYS A 24 -9.33 1.64 -4.67
N PRO A 25 -8.96 2.36 -3.59
CA PRO A 25 -7.74 3.15 -3.58
C PRO A 25 -6.51 2.31 -3.21
N THR A 26 -5.34 2.71 -3.71
CA THR A 26 -4.05 2.32 -3.11
C THR A 26 -3.92 3.03 -1.78
N ILE A 27 -3.58 2.32 -0.71
CA ILE A 27 -3.48 2.89 0.63
C ILE A 27 -2.05 3.31 0.90
N ARG A 28 -1.85 4.58 1.25
CA ARG A 28 -0.55 5.08 1.73
C ARG A 28 -0.71 5.80 3.05
N VAL A 29 -0.09 5.27 4.10
CA VAL A 29 -0.09 5.94 5.40
C VAL A 29 0.77 7.21 5.32
N SER A 30 0.17 8.34 5.68
CA SER A 30 0.88 9.61 5.80
C SER A 30 1.48 9.74 7.20
N HIS A 31 2.80 9.90 7.31
CA HIS A 31 3.47 10.24 8.56
C HIS A 31 3.60 11.76 8.65
N VAL A 32 2.70 12.41 9.39
CA VAL A 32 2.65 13.87 9.54
C VAL A 32 2.71 14.21 11.02
N ASP A 33 3.60 15.14 11.37
CA ASP A 33 3.55 15.84 12.66
C ASP A 33 2.43 16.89 12.60
N GLU A 34 1.24 16.49 13.05
CA GLU A 34 0.03 17.32 12.98
C GLU A 34 0.17 18.64 13.77
N PRO A 35 0.68 18.65 15.03
CA PRO A 35 0.99 19.89 15.73
C PRO A 35 1.91 20.83 14.95
N ALA A 36 3.04 20.32 14.44
CA ALA A 36 3.99 21.14 13.69
C ALA A 36 3.40 21.68 12.38
N ALA A 37 2.52 20.93 11.72
CA ALA A 37 1.81 21.39 10.52
C ALA A 37 0.88 22.56 10.85
N LEU A 38 0.11 22.48 11.93
CA LEU A 38 -0.76 23.57 12.38
C LEU A 38 0.04 24.80 12.82
N GLU A 39 1.12 24.61 13.58
CA GLU A 39 1.99 25.70 14.03
C GLU A 39 2.63 26.46 12.87
N ARG A 40 3.12 25.74 11.86
CA ARG A 40 3.71 26.34 10.65
C ARG A 40 2.70 27.20 9.90
N GLU A 41 1.49 26.71 9.68
CA GLU A 41 0.45 27.45 8.97
C GLU A 41 -0.10 28.62 9.79
N ALA A 42 -0.27 28.46 11.10
CA ALA A 42 -0.65 29.55 11.99
C ALA A 42 0.40 30.68 11.95
N ALA A 43 1.69 30.33 12.03
CA ALA A 43 2.78 31.29 11.92
C ALA A 43 2.81 32.01 10.56
N ALA A 44 2.55 31.29 9.46
CA ALA A 44 2.46 31.88 8.13
C ALA A 44 1.31 32.90 7.99
N LEU A 45 0.23 32.70 8.74
CA LEU A 45 -0.92 33.61 8.83
C LEU A 45 -0.74 34.72 9.89
N GLY A 46 0.33 34.68 10.68
CA GLY A 46 0.58 35.64 11.77
C GLY A 46 -0.37 35.48 12.96
N VAL A 47 -0.89 34.27 13.18
CA VAL A 47 -1.82 33.94 14.28
C VAL A 47 -1.30 32.77 15.11
N THR A 48 -1.95 32.46 16.24
CA THR A 48 -1.67 31.23 17.00
C THR A 48 -2.54 30.08 16.50
N VAL A 49 -2.18 28.84 16.83
CA VAL A 49 -3.01 27.66 16.50
C VAL A 49 -4.42 27.80 17.07
N ASN A 50 -4.57 28.43 18.24
CA ASN A 50 -5.87 28.66 18.88
C ASN A 50 -6.79 29.59 18.10
N ASP A 51 -6.22 30.49 17.30
CA ASP A 51 -6.98 31.44 16.47
C ASP A 51 -7.47 30.81 15.16
N LEU A 52 -6.96 29.62 14.80
CA LEU A 52 -7.43 28.89 13.62
C LEU A 52 -8.82 28.32 13.85
N SER A 53 -9.74 28.59 12.91
CA SER A 53 -11.06 27.96 12.90
C SER A 53 -10.94 26.44 12.70
N VAL A 54 -11.96 25.68 13.12
CA VAL A 54 -12.00 24.22 12.90
C VAL A 54 -11.86 23.87 11.42
N GLU A 55 -12.48 24.66 10.53
CA GLU A 55 -12.39 24.52 9.09
C GLU A 55 -10.94 24.66 8.60
N GLN A 56 -10.21 25.68 9.08
CA GLN A 56 -8.81 25.88 8.74
C GLN A 56 -7.96 24.70 9.22
N ARG A 57 -8.16 24.25 10.47
CA ARG A 57 -7.38 23.14 11.06
C ARG A 57 -7.52 21.86 10.25
N VAL A 58 -8.76 21.43 9.94
CA VAL A 58 -8.98 20.19 9.18
C VAL A 58 -8.44 20.29 7.75
N MET A 59 -8.53 21.46 7.11
CA MET A 59 -7.96 21.67 5.77
C MET A 59 -6.43 21.64 5.78
N ILE A 60 -5.80 22.23 6.80
CA ILE A 60 -4.33 22.21 6.96
C ILE A 60 -3.84 20.77 7.12
N LEU A 61 -4.46 20.00 8.02
CA LEU A 61 -4.07 18.62 8.27
C LEU A 61 -4.35 17.70 7.08
N ALA A 62 -5.49 17.85 6.41
CA ALA A 62 -5.78 17.12 5.17
C ALA A 62 -4.74 17.43 4.07
N THR A 63 -4.33 18.70 3.96
CA THR A 63 -3.28 19.14 3.03
C THR A 63 -1.94 18.49 3.37
N ALA A 64 -1.50 18.60 4.61
CA ALA A 64 -0.22 18.04 5.04
C ALA A 64 -0.14 16.52 4.82
N LYS A 65 -1.25 15.79 5.03
CA LYS A 65 -1.34 14.34 4.76
C LYS A 65 -1.19 14.02 3.26
N ALA A 66 -1.90 14.75 2.40
CA ALA A 66 -1.79 14.58 0.95
C ALA A 66 -0.40 14.94 0.43
N GLU A 67 0.19 16.04 0.90
CA GLU A 67 1.52 16.51 0.50
C GLU A 67 2.62 15.53 0.92
N ALA A 68 2.54 14.95 2.12
CA ALA A 68 3.50 13.95 2.58
C ALA A 68 3.51 12.71 1.66
N VAL A 69 2.33 12.22 1.27
CA VAL A 69 2.21 11.10 0.33
C VAL A 69 2.65 11.50 -1.07
N HIS A 70 2.29 12.69 -1.53
CA HIS A 70 2.77 13.23 -2.81
C HIS A 70 4.30 13.26 -2.86
N GLN A 71 4.95 13.78 -1.83
CA GLN A 71 6.41 13.81 -1.76
C GLN A 71 7.02 12.41 -1.77
N ALA A 72 6.44 11.45 -1.03
CA ALA A 72 6.91 10.07 -1.03
C ALA A 72 6.85 9.44 -2.44
N TYR A 73 5.75 9.65 -3.18
CA TYR A 73 5.62 9.17 -4.56
C TYR A 73 6.55 9.91 -5.54
N ARG A 74 6.83 11.20 -5.31
CA ARG A 74 7.86 11.93 -6.06
C ARG A 74 9.24 11.31 -5.85
N ASN A 75 9.57 10.94 -4.61
CA ASN A 75 10.84 10.30 -4.29
C ASN A 75 10.96 8.91 -4.95
N ILE A 76 9.86 8.13 -4.98
CA ILE A 76 9.79 6.87 -5.74
C ILE A 76 10.08 7.11 -7.23
N ALA A 77 9.36 8.05 -7.85
CA ALA A 77 9.51 8.34 -9.27
C ALA A 77 10.91 8.88 -9.61
N ASP A 78 11.47 9.74 -8.76
CA ASP A 78 12.81 10.28 -8.93
C ASP A 78 13.86 9.17 -8.79
N THR A 79 13.77 8.28 -7.79
CA THR A 79 14.69 7.14 -7.66
C THR A 79 14.57 6.17 -8.84
N ALA A 80 13.36 5.90 -9.33
CA ALA A 80 13.16 5.06 -10.51
C ALA A 80 13.75 5.69 -11.78
N ALA A 81 13.61 7.00 -11.96
CA ALA A 81 14.18 7.73 -13.10
C ALA A 81 15.72 7.76 -13.09
N HIS A 82 16.35 7.68 -11.91
CA HIS A 82 17.79 7.61 -11.76
C HIS A 82 18.34 6.17 -11.73
N ALA A 83 17.50 5.17 -12.00
CA ALA A 83 17.93 3.78 -12.11
C ALA A 83 19.02 3.62 -13.19
N ARG A 84 20.09 2.90 -12.85
CA ARG A 84 21.24 2.66 -13.75
C ARG A 84 21.51 1.18 -13.93
N GLY A 85 22.35 0.85 -14.91
CA GLY A 85 22.72 -0.53 -15.23
C GLY A 85 21.78 -1.20 -16.23
N GLU A 86 21.68 -2.52 -16.15
CA GLU A 86 20.92 -3.34 -17.11
C GLU A 86 19.64 -3.90 -16.48
N ARG A 87 18.60 -3.97 -17.29
CA ARG A 87 17.45 -4.85 -17.08
C ARG A 87 17.73 -6.16 -17.82
N VAL A 88 17.59 -7.29 -17.12
CA VAL A 88 17.68 -8.62 -17.71
C VAL A 88 16.32 -9.27 -17.63
N VAL A 89 15.82 -9.81 -18.74
CA VAL A 89 14.54 -10.53 -18.81
C VAL A 89 14.83 -12.00 -19.04
N GLY A 90 14.40 -12.87 -18.12
CA GLY A 90 14.46 -14.32 -18.25
C GLY A 90 13.12 -14.89 -18.72
N PHE A 91 13.15 -15.86 -19.64
CA PHE A 91 11.96 -16.50 -20.21
C PHE A 91 11.88 -17.99 -19.83
N PRO A 92 11.53 -18.34 -18.59
CA PRO A 92 11.55 -19.74 -18.11
C PRO A 92 10.63 -20.68 -18.91
N LEU A 93 9.50 -20.19 -19.43
CA LEU A 93 8.58 -21.03 -20.21
C LEU A 93 9.12 -21.42 -21.59
N ARG A 94 9.89 -20.53 -22.24
CA ARG A 94 10.55 -20.86 -23.51
C ARG A 94 11.57 -21.99 -23.33
N ALA A 95 12.25 -22.00 -22.18
CA ALA A 95 13.22 -23.03 -21.84
C ALA A 95 12.58 -24.42 -21.62
N ALA A 96 11.33 -24.44 -21.12
CA ALA A 96 10.58 -25.67 -20.87
C ALA A 96 10.01 -26.26 -22.17
N ASP A 97 9.47 -25.41 -23.06
CA ASP A 97 8.91 -25.83 -24.35
C ASP A 97 9.96 -26.49 -25.27
N ASP A 98 11.20 -26.00 -25.26
CA ASP A 98 12.31 -26.58 -26.04
C ASP A 98 12.69 -28.00 -25.56
N ARG A 99 12.47 -28.34 -24.27
CA ARG A 99 12.66 -29.71 -23.76
C ARG A 99 11.53 -30.64 -24.19
N ASP A 100 10.29 -30.17 -24.18
CA ASP A 100 9.15 -30.99 -24.61
C ASP A 100 9.18 -31.23 -26.14
N ALA A 101 9.68 -30.28 -26.92
CA ALA A 101 9.93 -30.46 -28.36
C ALA A 101 11.11 -31.42 -28.65
N SER A 102 12.18 -31.39 -27.85
CA SER A 102 13.35 -32.26 -28.01
C SER A 102 13.19 -33.67 -27.40
N SER A 103 12.17 -33.88 -26.55
CA SER A 103 11.83 -35.17 -25.94
C SER A 103 10.61 -35.86 -26.57
N ALA A 104 10.17 -35.41 -27.76
CA ALA A 104 9.16 -36.09 -28.60
C ALA A 104 9.61 -37.46 -29.16
N GLY A 105 10.58 -38.11 -28.50
CA GLY A 105 10.94 -39.51 -28.63
C GLY A 105 10.97 -40.15 -27.24
N THR A 106 9.90 -40.89 -26.92
CA THR A 106 9.78 -41.88 -25.83
C THR A 106 9.94 -41.40 -24.38
N ALA A 107 8.82 -41.15 -23.68
CA ALA A 107 8.54 -41.75 -22.36
C ALA A 107 7.07 -41.52 -21.95
N ALA A 108 6.49 -42.54 -21.32
CA ALA A 108 5.09 -42.63 -20.94
C ALA A 108 4.70 -41.60 -19.85
N ARG A 109 3.46 -41.10 -19.96
CA ARG A 109 2.77 -40.35 -18.90
C ARG A 109 2.64 -41.24 -17.67
N THR A 110 3.42 -40.96 -16.63
CA THR A 110 3.10 -41.38 -15.27
C THR A 110 2.36 -40.24 -14.59
N ASP A 111 1.04 -40.32 -14.61
CA ASP A 111 0.16 -39.59 -13.70
C ASP A 111 0.44 -40.07 -12.28
N SER A 112 1.23 -39.30 -11.53
CA SER A 112 1.20 -39.33 -10.07
C SER A 112 0.57 -38.03 -9.58
N ALA A 113 -0.75 -38.04 -9.48
CA ALA A 113 -1.52 -37.08 -8.73
C ALA A 113 -1.13 -37.16 -7.24
N GLN A 114 -0.05 -36.46 -6.86
CA GLN A 114 0.14 -35.98 -5.50
C GLN A 114 -0.30 -34.52 -5.48
N SER A 115 -1.18 -34.20 -4.54
CA SER A 115 -1.71 -32.87 -4.21
C SER A 115 -0.62 -31.78 -4.25
N ALA A 116 -0.37 -31.22 -5.43
CA ALA A 116 0.49 -30.06 -5.61
C ALA A 116 -0.33 -28.84 -5.23
N ASP A 117 0.15 -28.09 -4.25
CA ASP A 117 -0.39 -26.79 -3.89
C ASP A 117 -0.25 -25.86 -5.10
N GLU A 118 -1.38 -25.57 -5.76
CA GLU A 118 -1.48 -24.80 -7.02
C GLU A 118 -0.94 -23.36 -6.89
N THR A 119 -0.67 -22.90 -5.67
CA THR A 119 -0.17 -21.54 -5.35
C THR A 119 1.36 -21.43 -5.31
N LYS A 120 2.09 -22.55 -5.32
CA LYS A 120 3.57 -22.52 -5.30
C LYS A 120 4.10 -22.13 -6.66
N THR A 121 5.29 -21.52 -6.74
CA THR A 121 5.94 -21.21 -8.03
C THR A 121 6.56 -22.46 -8.67
N ARG A 122 6.49 -22.60 -10.01
CA ARG A 122 7.08 -23.75 -10.73
C ARG A 122 8.59 -23.73 -10.52
N ASP A 123 9.13 -24.87 -10.13
CA ASP A 123 10.58 -25.01 -9.94
C ASP A 123 11.27 -25.15 -11.31
N PHE A 124 12.09 -24.16 -11.65
CA PHE A 124 12.93 -24.14 -12.86
C PHE A 124 14.41 -24.39 -12.53
N SER A 125 14.74 -24.90 -11.34
CA SER A 125 16.11 -25.21 -10.97
C SER A 125 16.78 -26.20 -11.94
N GLY A 126 18.03 -25.91 -12.32
CA GLY A 126 18.77 -26.71 -13.28
C GLY A 126 18.32 -26.55 -14.75
N ILE A 127 17.51 -25.53 -15.06
CA ILE A 127 17.16 -25.15 -16.43
C ILE A 127 17.92 -23.88 -16.82
N ALA A 128 18.59 -23.90 -17.98
CA ALA A 128 19.19 -22.69 -18.53
C ALA A 128 18.08 -21.80 -19.08
N ILE A 129 17.80 -20.69 -18.41
CA ILE A 129 16.75 -19.73 -18.79
C ILE A 129 17.31 -18.80 -19.88
N PRO A 130 16.70 -18.73 -21.07
CA PRO A 130 17.06 -17.75 -22.09
C PRO A 130 16.85 -16.33 -21.54
N THR A 131 17.86 -15.47 -21.71
CA THR A 131 17.81 -14.09 -21.25
C THR A 131 18.03 -13.07 -22.36
N VAL A 132 17.44 -11.89 -22.19
CA VAL A 132 17.72 -10.70 -22.99
C VAL A 132 18.08 -9.57 -22.03
N ALA A 133 19.11 -8.79 -22.37
CA ALA A 133 19.53 -7.63 -21.59
C ALA A 133 19.28 -6.34 -22.38
N GLU A 134 18.84 -5.30 -21.68
CA GLU A 134 18.68 -3.94 -22.21
C GLU A 134 19.08 -2.90 -21.14
N PRO A 135 19.45 -1.67 -21.51
CA PRO A 135 19.65 -0.60 -20.55
C PRO A 135 18.37 -0.36 -19.73
N ILE A 136 18.49 -0.26 -18.40
CA ILE A 136 17.32 -0.03 -17.54
C ILE A 136 16.65 1.32 -17.85
N ALA A 137 17.42 2.32 -18.29
CA ALA A 137 16.93 3.64 -18.67
C ALA A 137 15.94 3.56 -19.84
N ASP A 138 16.22 2.73 -20.86
CA ASP A 138 15.32 2.55 -22.01
C ASP A 138 13.99 1.93 -21.57
N PHE A 139 14.03 0.99 -20.62
CA PHE A 139 12.83 0.39 -20.03
C PHE A 139 12.00 1.41 -19.24
N VAL A 140 12.65 2.22 -18.40
CA VAL A 140 11.99 3.29 -17.63
C VAL A 140 11.38 4.32 -18.57
N ASP A 141 12.07 4.66 -19.66
CA ASP A 141 11.61 5.66 -20.62
C ASP A 141 10.49 5.16 -21.55
N GLY A 142 10.39 3.86 -21.79
CA GLY A 142 9.41 3.26 -22.69
C GLY A 142 8.07 2.90 -22.06
N ARG A 143 7.93 2.98 -20.73
CA ARG A 143 6.76 2.46 -19.98
C ARG A 143 5.86 3.57 -19.44
N PRO A 144 4.56 3.31 -19.29
CA PRO A 144 3.71 4.08 -18.39
C PRO A 144 4.31 4.06 -16.98
N SER A 145 4.27 5.21 -16.32
CA SER A 145 4.76 5.43 -14.97
C SER A 145 3.87 6.46 -14.27
N LEU A 146 4.08 6.64 -12.98
CA LEU A 146 3.34 7.63 -12.19
C LEU A 146 3.47 9.04 -12.80
N THR A 147 4.65 9.39 -13.31
CA THR A 147 4.97 10.73 -13.84
C THR A 147 4.65 10.94 -15.33
N ARG A 148 4.34 9.87 -16.08
CA ARG A 148 4.05 9.93 -17.52
C ARG A 148 2.56 9.97 -17.86
N SER A 149 1.70 9.83 -16.84
CA SER A 149 0.26 9.93 -16.98
C SER A 149 -0.16 11.37 -17.30
N LYS A 150 -1.24 11.55 -18.08
CA LYS A 150 -1.79 12.89 -18.39
C LYS A 150 -2.57 13.49 -17.22
N ALA A 151 -3.11 12.63 -16.37
CA ALA A 151 -3.84 12.95 -15.15
C ALA A 151 -3.70 11.77 -14.20
N GLY A 152 -3.60 12.09 -12.92
CA GLY A 152 -3.44 11.16 -11.82
C GLY A 152 -2.05 10.52 -11.71
N PRO A 153 -1.88 9.59 -10.76
CA PRO A 153 -2.87 9.21 -9.76
C PRO A 153 -3.31 10.41 -8.90
N LEU A 154 -4.58 10.41 -8.48
CA LEU A 154 -5.06 11.41 -7.53
C LEU A 154 -4.65 10.99 -6.12
N ILE A 155 -4.13 11.94 -5.32
CA ILE A 155 -3.78 11.69 -3.92
C ILE A 155 -4.80 12.42 -3.05
N LEU A 156 -5.51 11.67 -2.19
CA LEU A 156 -6.55 12.17 -1.32
C LEU A 156 -6.11 12.15 0.15
N GLY A 157 -5.94 13.33 0.74
CA GLY A 157 -5.79 13.52 2.18
C GLY A 157 -7.09 13.97 2.82
N CYS A 158 -7.41 13.41 4.00
CA CYS A 158 -8.58 13.80 4.79
C CYS A 158 -8.23 13.94 6.28
N ASP A 159 -8.88 14.89 6.94
CA ASP A 159 -8.82 15.05 8.40
C ASP A 159 -10.18 15.47 8.96
N SER A 160 -10.49 15.12 10.21
CA SER A 160 -11.82 15.31 10.80
C SER A 160 -11.75 15.75 12.25
N MET A 161 -12.56 16.74 12.63
CA MET A 161 -12.68 17.26 14.01
C MET A 161 -14.15 17.49 14.37
N PHE A 162 -14.48 17.25 15.64
CA PHE A 162 -15.80 17.52 16.18
C PHE A 162 -15.79 18.82 16.99
N LEU A 163 -16.64 19.77 16.63
CA LEU A 163 -16.81 21.06 17.31
C LEU A 163 -18.06 21.01 18.18
N LEU A 164 -17.91 21.24 19.48
CA LEU A 164 -19.02 21.36 20.43
C LEU A 164 -18.73 22.54 21.36
N ASP A 165 -19.70 23.45 21.50
CA ASP A 165 -19.60 24.66 22.34
C ASP A 165 -18.33 25.52 22.10
N GLY A 166 -17.83 25.54 20.86
CA GLY A 166 -16.63 26.30 20.48
C GLY A 166 -15.31 25.54 20.68
N GLU A 167 -15.33 24.36 21.28
CA GLU A 167 -14.16 23.52 21.53
C GLU A 167 -14.03 22.40 20.48
N CYS A 168 -12.80 22.17 20.02
CA CYS A 168 -12.50 21.14 19.01
C CYS A 168 -12.02 19.84 19.69
N TYR A 169 -12.73 18.76 19.43
CA TYR A 169 -12.46 17.44 19.95
C TYR A 169 -11.93 16.50 18.85
N GLY A 170 -10.72 16.00 19.05
CA GLY A 170 -10.16 14.86 18.33
C GLY A 170 -10.56 13.53 18.99
N LYS A 171 -9.69 12.53 18.92
CA LYS A 171 -9.88 11.25 19.61
C LYS A 171 -9.64 11.38 21.13
N PRO A 172 -10.42 10.73 22.00
CA PRO A 172 -10.25 10.86 23.44
C PRO A 172 -9.13 9.99 24.02
N HIS A 173 -8.85 8.80 23.45
CA HIS A 173 -7.82 7.83 23.87
C HIS A 173 -7.89 7.30 25.32
N SER A 174 -8.73 7.86 26.19
CA SER A 174 -8.99 7.35 27.52
C SER A 174 -10.48 7.33 27.84
N GLU A 175 -10.87 6.39 28.70
CA GLU A 175 -12.26 6.26 29.15
C GLU A 175 -12.74 7.49 29.92
N GLU A 176 -11.85 8.13 30.70
CA GLU A 176 -12.16 9.34 31.46
C GLU A 176 -12.54 10.49 30.53
N VAL A 177 -11.72 10.74 29.51
CA VAL A 177 -11.95 11.80 28.53
C VAL A 177 -13.19 11.48 27.67
N ALA A 178 -13.37 10.21 27.28
CA ALA A 178 -14.56 9.79 26.54
C ALA A 178 -15.84 10.03 27.35
N ARG A 179 -15.83 9.69 28.65
CA ARG A 179 -16.98 9.90 29.56
C ARG A 179 -17.34 11.37 29.74
N GLU A 180 -16.34 12.23 29.90
CA GLU A 180 -16.54 13.68 30.00
C GLU A 180 -17.20 14.23 28.73
N ARG A 181 -16.65 13.88 27.56
CA ARG A 181 -17.18 14.33 26.26
C ARG A 181 -18.59 13.81 26.00
N LEU A 182 -18.83 12.51 26.24
CA LEU A 182 -20.15 11.90 26.07
C LEU A 182 -21.20 12.53 27.00
N ARG A 183 -20.82 12.98 28.20
CA ARG A 183 -21.72 13.74 29.08
C ARG A 183 -22.03 15.13 28.52
N ALA A 184 -21.05 15.82 27.98
CA ALA A 184 -21.24 17.14 27.36
C ALA A 184 -22.09 17.08 26.09
N MET A 185 -21.96 16.00 25.30
CA MET A 185 -22.71 15.79 24.06
C MET A 185 -24.18 15.43 24.26
N ARG A 186 -24.56 14.90 25.43
CA ARG A 186 -25.92 14.43 25.72
C ARG A 186 -26.95 15.54 25.50
N GLY A 187 -27.95 15.28 24.66
CA GLY A 187 -28.98 16.25 24.31
C GLY A 187 -28.48 17.50 23.59
N ALA A 188 -27.18 17.54 23.25
CA ALA A 188 -26.54 18.71 22.67
C ALA A 188 -26.53 18.63 21.15
N THR A 189 -26.11 19.74 20.53
CA THR A 189 -25.90 19.84 19.10
C THR A 189 -24.45 20.20 18.84
N GLY A 190 -23.77 19.42 18.00
CA GLY A 190 -22.38 19.66 17.63
C GLY A 190 -22.20 19.67 16.10
N GLU A 191 -21.01 20.04 15.66
CA GLU A 191 -20.67 20.10 14.24
C GLU A 191 -19.46 19.22 13.96
N LEU A 192 -19.56 18.30 13.02
CA LEU A 192 -18.39 17.61 12.49
C LEU A 192 -17.89 18.29 11.22
N TRP A 193 -16.60 18.60 11.22
CA TRP A 193 -15.89 19.16 10.08
C TRP A 193 -14.90 18.14 9.56
N THR A 194 -14.90 17.92 8.25
CA THR A 194 -13.92 17.07 7.57
C THR A 194 -13.29 17.84 6.43
N GLY A 195 -11.96 18.02 6.49
CA GLY A 195 -11.16 18.63 5.43
C GLY A 195 -10.74 17.60 4.39
N HIS A 196 -10.62 18.05 3.15
CA HIS A 196 -10.20 17.26 1.99
C HIS A 196 -9.12 18.02 1.22
N CYS A 197 -8.07 17.32 0.82
CA CYS A 197 -7.09 17.78 -0.14
C CYS A 197 -6.93 16.73 -1.24
N LEU A 198 -7.07 17.16 -2.50
CA LEU A 198 -6.74 16.36 -3.67
C LEU A 198 -5.54 16.97 -4.39
N ILE A 199 -4.54 16.13 -4.66
CA ILE A 199 -3.39 16.47 -5.49
C ILE A 199 -3.43 15.59 -6.73
N ASP A 200 -3.38 16.20 -7.92
CA ASP A 200 -3.12 15.47 -9.16
C ASP A 200 -1.61 15.29 -9.32
N PHE A 201 -1.12 14.06 -9.17
CA PHE A 201 0.32 13.78 -9.20
C PHE A 201 0.98 14.17 -10.53
N ALA A 202 0.27 13.98 -11.66
CA ALA A 202 0.80 14.30 -12.99
C ALA A 202 1.05 15.80 -13.18
N SER A 203 0.09 16.65 -12.78
CA SER A 203 0.21 18.10 -12.97
C SER A 203 0.78 18.84 -11.76
N GLY A 204 0.83 18.20 -10.58
CA GLY A 204 1.15 18.83 -9.30
C GLY A 204 0.07 19.81 -8.80
N ARG A 205 -1.09 19.91 -9.48
CA ARG A 205 -2.17 20.80 -9.06
C ARG A 205 -2.83 20.27 -7.80
N MET A 206 -3.12 21.18 -6.89
CA MET A 206 -3.76 20.88 -5.61
C MET A 206 -5.06 21.68 -5.46
N VAL A 207 -6.10 21.01 -4.95
CA VAL A 207 -7.38 21.63 -4.57
C VAL A 207 -7.81 21.12 -3.20
N ARG A 208 -8.48 21.98 -2.43
CA ARG A 208 -8.87 21.67 -1.05
C ARG A 208 -10.23 22.27 -0.70
N GLY A 209 -10.88 21.69 0.30
CA GLY A 209 -12.13 22.21 0.87
C GLY A 209 -12.51 21.45 2.13
N ALA A 210 -13.57 21.88 2.81
CA ALA A 210 -14.11 21.19 3.96
C ALA A 210 -15.61 20.89 3.79
N SER A 211 -16.04 19.75 4.29
CA SER A 211 -17.45 19.40 4.49
C SER A 211 -17.83 19.60 5.95
N LYS A 212 -19.09 19.98 6.18
CA LYS A 212 -19.69 20.17 7.50
C LYS A 212 -20.95 19.32 7.62
N ALA A 213 -21.16 18.73 8.79
CA ALA A 213 -22.44 18.19 9.22
C ALA A 213 -22.75 18.63 10.65
N THR A 214 -24.01 18.99 10.91
CA THR A 214 -24.52 19.28 12.25
C THR A 214 -25.24 18.03 12.77
N LEU A 215 -24.89 17.61 13.99
CA LEU A 215 -25.44 16.42 14.64
C LEU A 215 -26.25 16.82 15.86
N HIS A 216 -27.46 16.28 15.98
CA HIS A 216 -28.32 16.43 17.14
C HIS A 216 -28.32 15.12 17.93
N PHE A 217 -27.79 15.14 19.14
CA PHE A 217 -27.71 13.97 20.01
C PHE A 217 -28.95 13.87 20.88
N CYS A 218 -29.40 12.64 21.13
CA CYS A 218 -30.52 12.39 22.02
C CYS A 218 -30.12 12.52 23.50
N GLU A 219 -31.11 12.51 24.38
CA GLU A 219 -30.87 12.26 25.80
C GLU A 219 -30.57 10.76 26.01
N TYR A 220 -29.45 10.44 26.66
CA TYR A 220 -29.07 9.08 27.05
C TYR A 220 -28.58 9.05 28.50
N SER A 221 -28.60 7.91 29.16
CA SER A 221 -28.25 7.81 30.57
C SER A 221 -26.75 7.67 30.82
N ASP A 222 -26.29 7.87 32.06
CA ASP A 222 -24.91 7.55 32.44
C ASP A 222 -24.61 6.05 32.25
N LEU A 223 -25.62 5.18 32.41
CA LEU A 223 -25.47 3.75 32.14
C LEU A 223 -25.20 3.47 30.66
N ASP A 224 -25.82 4.23 29.75
CA ASP A 224 -25.59 4.11 28.31
C ASP A 224 -24.16 4.55 27.97
N ILE A 225 -23.66 5.62 28.59
CA ILE A 225 -22.27 6.08 28.43
C ILE A 225 -21.29 4.97 28.83
N GLU A 226 -21.44 4.38 30.02
CA GLU A 226 -20.53 3.32 30.47
C GLU A 226 -20.57 2.09 29.55
N ARG A 227 -21.77 1.71 29.09
CA ARG A 227 -21.93 0.59 28.15
C ARG A 227 -21.29 0.88 26.80
N TYR A 228 -21.42 2.12 26.32
CA TYR A 228 -20.82 2.51 25.06
C TYR A 228 -19.29 2.55 25.16
N ILE A 229 -18.73 3.11 26.24
CA ILE A 229 -17.28 3.09 26.51
C ILE A 229 -16.76 1.66 26.58
N ALA A 230 -17.49 0.73 27.21
CA ALA A 230 -17.11 -0.68 27.29
C ALA A 230 -17.02 -1.39 25.92
N THR A 231 -17.58 -0.82 24.84
CA THR A 231 -17.39 -1.34 23.48
C THR A 231 -16.00 -1.04 22.92
N GLY A 232 -15.29 -0.05 23.48
CA GLY A 232 -14.02 0.47 22.98
C GLY A 232 -14.14 1.43 21.78
N GLU A 233 -15.27 1.43 21.06
CA GLU A 233 -15.51 2.30 19.90
C GLU A 233 -15.26 3.80 20.18
N PRO A 234 -15.77 4.41 21.27
CA PRO A 234 -15.64 5.86 21.46
C PRO A 234 -14.19 6.30 21.73
N LEU A 235 -13.26 5.38 22.04
CA LEU A 235 -11.88 5.72 22.41
C LEU A 235 -11.03 6.15 21.20
N GLU A 236 -11.35 5.62 20.01
CA GLU A 236 -10.49 5.70 18.83
C GLU A 236 -11.06 6.56 17.69
N VAL A 237 -12.16 7.27 17.95
CA VAL A 237 -12.90 8.05 16.95
C VAL A 237 -13.04 9.52 17.35
N ALA A 238 -13.04 10.40 16.35
CA ALA A 238 -13.15 11.84 16.58
C ALA A 238 -14.54 12.17 17.17
N GLY A 239 -14.57 12.93 18.26
CA GLY A 239 -15.82 13.27 18.94
C GLY A 239 -16.46 12.13 19.74
N SER A 240 -15.80 10.96 19.88
CA SER A 240 -16.31 9.82 20.66
C SER A 240 -17.60 9.19 20.12
N PHE A 241 -17.89 9.29 18.83
CA PHE A 241 -19.02 8.61 18.19
C PHE A 241 -18.70 8.14 16.76
N THR A 242 -19.50 7.21 16.24
CA THR A 242 -19.54 6.84 14.81
C THR A 242 -20.98 6.86 14.30
N LEU A 243 -21.17 7.07 12.99
CA LEU A 243 -22.49 7.07 12.38
C LEU A 243 -22.99 5.63 12.12
N GLU A 244 -22.06 4.76 11.70
CA GLU A 244 -22.32 3.39 11.28
C GLU A 244 -22.18 2.34 12.40
N GLY A 245 -21.61 2.71 13.56
CA GLY A 245 -21.35 1.82 14.69
C GLY A 245 -22.34 2.00 15.85
N PHE A 246 -21.88 1.67 17.06
CA PHE A 246 -22.72 1.70 18.26
C PHE A 246 -23.21 3.12 18.60
N GLY A 247 -22.40 4.14 18.29
CA GLY A 247 -22.74 5.55 18.52
C GLY A 247 -23.95 6.05 17.73
N GLY A 248 -24.26 5.42 16.58
CA GLY A 248 -25.30 5.87 15.66
C GLY A 248 -26.69 5.90 16.29
N ALA A 249 -26.96 5.04 17.28
CA ALA A 249 -28.24 4.99 18.00
C ALA A 249 -28.48 6.22 18.90
N PHE A 250 -27.45 7.01 19.20
CA PHE A 250 -27.53 8.20 20.05
C PHE A 250 -27.66 9.51 19.25
N ILE A 251 -27.80 9.43 17.93
CA ILE A 251 -27.94 10.59 17.03
C ILE A 251 -29.39 10.65 16.53
N ASP A 252 -30.14 11.67 16.95
CA ASP A 252 -31.55 11.85 16.55
C ASP A 252 -31.68 12.35 15.12
N SER A 253 -30.80 13.27 14.70
CA SER A 253 -30.83 13.82 13.34
C SER A 253 -29.51 14.43 12.91
N ILE A 254 -29.34 14.54 11.59
CA ILE A 254 -28.15 15.07 10.92
C ILE A 254 -28.59 16.08 9.87
N GLU A 255 -27.94 17.25 9.87
CA GLU A 255 -28.06 18.24 8.82
C GLU A 255 -26.72 18.39 8.09
N GLY A 256 -26.71 18.44 6.76
CA GLY A 256 -25.47 18.56 5.98
C GLY A 256 -24.99 17.24 5.37
N ASP A 257 -23.69 16.96 5.42
CA ASP A 257 -23.08 15.82 4.71
C ASP A 257 -22.79 14.61 5.62
N PRO A 258 -23.59 13.53 5.55
CA PRO A 258 -23.38 12.36 6.40
C PRO A 258 -22.10 11.58 6.06
N HIS A 259 -21.59 11.61 4.82
CA HIS A 259 -20.32 10.94 4.50
C HIS A 259 -19.13 11.69 5.13
N GLY A 260 -19.27 13.01 5.27
CA GLY A 260 -18.34 13.84 6.05
C GLY A 260 -18.23 13.36 7.49
N ILE A 261 -19.28 12.76 8.06
CA ILE A 261 -19.29 12.20 9.42
C ILE A 261 -18.41 10.96 9.55
N ILE A 262 -18.46 10.09 8.55
CA ILE A 262 -17.62 8.88 8.46
C ILE A 262 -16.13 9.27 8.27
N GLY A 263 -15.87 10.51 7.85
CA GLY A 263 -14.53 11.08 7.70
C GLY A 263 -14.10 11.32 6.25
N LEU A 264 -15.01 11.16 5.27
CA LEU A 264 -14.78 11.49 3.86
C LEU A 264 -16.08 11.86 3.14
N SER A 265 -16.29 13.15 2.86
CA SER A 265 -17.36 13.63 1.96
C SER A 265 -17.14 13.23 0.50
N LEU A 266 -17.91 12.25 0.01
CA LEU A 266 -17.93 11.88 -1.41
C LEU A 266 -18.40 13.04 -2.34
N PRO A 267 -19.45 13.81 -2.00
CA PRO A 267 -19.86 14.93 -2.84
C PRO A 267 -18.80 16.03 -2.96
N LEU A 268 -18.05 16.32 -1.89
CA LEU A 268 -16.95 17.28 -1.93
C LEU A 268 -15.77 16.72 -2.72
N ALA A 269 -15.35 15.47 -2.45
CA ALA A 269 -14.28 14.81 -3.19
C ALA A 269 -14.55 14.82 -4.71
N ARG A 270 -15.80 14.51 -5.13
CA ARG A 270 -16.23 14.61 -6.52
C ARG A 270 -16.08 16.02 -7.11
N ARG A 271 -16.51 17.05 -6.39
CA ARG A 271 -16.38 18.45 -6.85
C ARG A 271 -14.92 18.87 -6.97
N LEU A 272 -14.07 18.45 -6.03
CA LEU A 272 -12.64 18.74 -6.06
C LEU A 272 -11.95 18.01 -7.22
N ALA A 273 -12.26 16.74 -7.47
CA ALA A 273 -11.75 16.00 -8.64
C ALA A 273 -12.13 16.70 -9.96
N ALA A 274 -13.36 17.18 -10.09
CA ALA A 274 -13.81 17.93 -11.26
C ALA A 274 -13.01 19.24 -11.48
N GLN A 275 -12.58 19.92 -10.40
CA GLN A 275 -11.71 21.11 -10.53
C GLN A 275 -10.31 20.77 -11.06
N LEU A 276 -9.84 19.54 -10.82
CA LEU A 276 -8.61 19.01 -11.42
C LEU A 276 -8.82 18.55 -12.88
N GLY A 277 -10.05 18.52 -13.37
CA GLY A 277 -10.39 18.04 -14.71
C GLY A 277 -10.56 16.52 -14.78
N VAL A 278 -10.79 15.87 -13.64
CA VAL A 278 -11.06 14.43 -13.53
C VAL A 278 -12.54 14.22 -13.26
N GLU A 279 -13.23 13.46 -14.12
CA GLU A 279 -14.60 13.04 -13.85
C GLU A 279 -14.59 11.96 -12.77
N TRP A 280 -15.54 12.01 -11.84
CA TRP A 280 -15.55 11.05 -10.72
C TRP A 280 -15.68 9.60 -11.18
N THR A 281 -16.38 9.37 -12.29
CA THR A 281 -16.53 8.04 -12.89
C THR A 281 -15.23 7.51 -13.51
N ASP A 282 -14.26 8.37 -13.79
CA ASP A 282 -12.93 7.93 -14.24
C ASP A 282 -12.16 7.25 -13.11
N LEU A 283 -12.56 7.42 -11.85
CA LEU A 283 -11.95 6.75 -10.70
C LEU A 283 -12.52 5.35 -10.43
N TRP A 284 -13.59 4.95 -11.13
CA TRP A 284 -14.25 3.67 -10.87
C TRP A 284 -13.42 2.49 -11.38
N ASN A 285 -12.94 1.68 -10.45
CA ASN A 285 -12.19 0.44 -10.71
C ASN A 285 -12.80 -0.78 -9.96
N VAL A 286 -13.93 -0.61 -9.27
CA VAL A 286 -14.67 -1.68 -8.60
C VAL A 286 -15.92 -2.04 -9.40
N THR A 287 -16.13 -3.33 -9.65
CA THR A 287 -17.32 -3.84 -10.32
C THR A 287 -18.41 -4.20 -9.31
N ARG A 288 -19.66 -4.39 -9.79
CA ARG A 288 -20.75 -4.84 -8.93
C ARG A 288 -20.52 -6.24 -8.33
N SER A 289 -19.78 -7.10 -9.02
CA SER A 289 -19.39 -8.41 -8.48
C SER A 289 -18.47 -8.29 -7.28
N ASP A 290 -17.56 -7.32 -7.29
CA ASP A 290 -16.61 -7.09 -6.19
C ASP A 290 -17.28 -6.51 -4.93
N LEU A 291 -18.49 -5.96 -5.07
CA LEU A 291 -19.32 -5.47 -3.96
C LEU A 291 -20.22 -6.56 -3.35
N ALA A 292 -20.26 -7.76 -3.94
CA ALA A 292 -21.04 -8.85 -3.38
C ALA A 292 -20.38 -9.34 -2.07
N PRO A 293 -21.15 -9.63 -1.01
CA PRO A 293 -20.56 -10.19 0.20
C PRO A 293 -19.98 -11.58 -0.08
N ASP A 294 -18.66 -11.70 -0.01
CA ASP A 294 -17.97 -12.98 -0.15
C ASP A 294 -18.32 -13.92 1.01
N ALA A 295 -18.94 -15.05 0.69
CA ALA A 295 -19.02 -16.21 1.56
C ALA A 295 -18.12 -17.30 1.00
N GLU A 296 -16.80 -17.20 1.23
CA GLU A 296 -15.90 -18.30 0.88
C GLU A 296 -15.94 -19.41 1.93
N TYR A 297 -16.51 -20.56 1.56
CA TYR A 297 -16.33 -21.84 2.26
C TYR A 297 -15.55 -22.80 1.36
N ASP A 298 -14.65 -23.60 1.94
CA ASP A 298 -14.02 -24.71 1.22
C ASP A 298 -15.09 -25.72 0.77
N ALA A 299 -15.35 -25.76 -0.54
CA ALA A 299 -16.38 -26.61 -1.15
C ALA A 299 -16.12 -28.12 -0.98
N LYS A 300 -14.92 -28.55 -0.57
CA LYS A 300 -14.55 -29.95 -0.36
C LYS A 300 -14.54 -30.38 1.10
N THR A 301 -14.24 -29.46 2.03
CA THR A 301 -14.03 -29.82 3.44
C THR A 301 -14.99 -29.15 4.41
N GLY A 302 -15.68 -28.08 4.01
CA GLY A 302 -16.51 -27.28 4.90
C GLY A 302 -15.73 -26.58 6.03
N ALA A 303 -14.40 -26.64 6.01
CA ALA A 303 -13.53 -25.97 6.96
C ALA A 303 -13.25 -24.53 6.53
N ALA A 304 -13.05 -23.65 7.50
CA ALA A 304 -12.51 -22.32 7.24
C ALA A 304 -11.06 -22.49 6.74
N LYS A 305 -10.74 -21.95 5.55
CA LYS A 305 -9.34 -21.78 5.14
C LYS A 305 -8.63 -20.87 6.16
N PRO A 306 -7.30 -20.96 6.33
CA PRO A 306 -6.54 -19.88 6.93
C PRO A 306 -6.72 -18.67 6.01
N LEU A 307 -7.64 -17.80 6.39
CA LEU A 307 -7.88 -16.58 5.66
C LEU A 307 -6.79 -15.58 6.05
N PRO A 308 -6.37 -14.70 5.14
CA PRO A 308 -5.66 -13.50 5.57
C PRO A 308 -6.50 -12.81 6.67
N PRO A 309 -5.87 -12.07 7.60
CA PRO A 309 -6.61 -11.27 8.57
C PRO A 309 -7.76 -10.54 7.87
N LYS A 310 -8.95 -10.47 8.49
CA LYS A 310 -10.10 -9.69 7.96
C LYS A 310 -9.75 -8.20 7.73
N GLU A 311 -8.58 -7.78 8.21
CA GLU A 311 -8.03 -6.44 8.17
C GLU A 311 -7.03 -6.23 7.01
N ASN A 312 -6.59 -7.30 6.32
CA ASN A 312 -5.74 -7.17 5.13
C ASN A 312 -6.43 -6.31 4.08
N VAL A 313 -5.70 -5.30 3.61
CA VAL A 313 -6.21 -4.32 2.65
C VAL A 313 -6.09 -4.92 1.26
N HIS A 314 -7.20 -5.17 0.59
CA HIS A 314 -7.18 -5.43 -0.85
C HIS A 314 -6.92 -4.12 -1.59
N GLN A 315 -5.82 -4.06 -2.35
CA GLN A 315 -5.39 -2.89 -3.11
C GLN A 315 -5.47 -3.11 -4.62
N PRO A 316 -5.51 -2.05 -5.45
CA PRO A 316 -5.41 -2.19 -6.90
C PRO A 316 -4.14 -2.93 -7.28
N GLY A 317 -4.27 -3.95 -8.14
CA GLY A 317 -3.17 -4.85 -8.50
C GLY A 317 -3.17 -6.15 -7.71
N ASP A 318 -3.82 -6.23 -6.54
CA ASP A 318 -3.93 -7.49 -5.80
C ASP A 318 -4.86 -8.49 -6.49
N GLY A 319 -4.52 -9.77 -6.36
CA GLY A 319 -5.32 -10.85 -6.92
C GLY A 319 -4.47 -11.95 -7.56
N TRP A 320 -5.14 -13.06 -7.86
CA TRP A 320 -4.50 -14.24 -8.44
C TRP A 320 -4.63 -14.25 -9.97
N VAL A 321 -3.52 -14.51 -10.66
CA VAL A 321 -3.46 -14.77 -12.10
C VAL A 321 -3.19 -16.24 -12.33
N ASP A 322 -4.00 -16.89 -13.16
CA ASP A 322 -3.71 -18.21 -13.70
C ASP A 322 -2.57 -18.11 -14.72
N CYS A 323 -1.39 -18.59 -14.33
CA CYS A 323 -0.19 -18.46 -15.13
C CYS A 323 -0.06 -19.58 -16.17
N ALA A 324 0.54 -19.25 -17.31
CA ALA A 324 0.89 -20.23 -18.35
C ALA A 324 1.85 -21.33 -17.85
N CYS A 325 2.51 -21.14 -16.71
CA CYS A 325 3.34 -22.16 -16.06
C CYS A 325 2.53 -23.29 -15.39
N GLY A 326 1.20 -23.16 -15.31
CA GLY A 326 0.28 -24.12 -14.69
C GLY A 326 0.06 -23.91 -13.19
N ARG A 327 0.47 -22.76 -12.63
CA ARG A 327 0.29 -22.35 -11.23
C ARG A 327 -0.34 -20.96 -11.14
N LYS A 328 -0.73 -20.55 -9.94
CA LYS A 328 -1.25 -19.21 -9.67
C LYS A 328 -0.15 -18.28 -9.17
N HIS A 329 -0.17 -17.03 -9.62
CA HIS A 329 0.71 -15.98 -9.11
C HIS A 329 -0.09 -14.80 -8.55
N TRP A 330 0.42 -14.19 -7.49
CA TRP A 330 -0.15 -12.97 -6.91
C TRP A 330 0.29 -11.73 -7.69
N GLY A 331 -0.61 -10.76 -7.82
CA GLY A 331 -0.38 -9.51 -8.54
C GLY A 331 -0.91 -9.57 -9.98
N THR A 332 -2.04 -8.93 -10.23
CA THR A 332 -2.72 -8.90 -11.53
C THR A 332 -1.95 -8.09 -12.58
N ASN A 333 -1.15 -7.11 -12.14
CA ASN A 333 -0.21 -6.37 -12.98
C ASN A 333 1.22 -6.94 -12.96
N GLY A 334 1.41 -8.11 -12.34
CA GLY A 334 2.72 -8.63 -11.94
C GLY A 334 3.06 -8.26 -10.49
N ALA A 335 4.23 -8.71 -10.04
CA ALA A 335 4.77 -8.42 -8.72
C ALA A 335 6.23 -7.98 -8.81
N SER A 336 6.69 -7.28 -7.78
CA SER A 336 7.98 -6.62 -7.81
C SER A 336 8.55 -6.40 -6.42
N GLY A 337 9.87 -6.53 -6.27
CA GLY A 337 10.54 -6.38 -4.97
C GLY A 337 11.97 -5.86 -5.09
N VAL A 338 12.51 -5.34 -4.00
CA VAL A 338 13.87 -4.78 -3.94
C VAL A 338 14.80 -5.74 -3.23
N LEU A 339 15.76 -6.29 -3.97
CA LEU A 339 16.91 -6.98 -3.39
C LEU A 339 17.98 -5.94 -3.03
N LEU A 340 17.85 -5.37 -1.83
CA LEU A 340 18.79 -4.41 -1.27
C LEU A 340 20.03 -5.11 -0.72
N ALA A 341 21.20 -4.67 -1.15
CA ALA A 341 22.49 -5.18 -0.73
C ALA A 341 23.34 -4.11 0.00
N ARG A 342 24.08 -4.54 1.02
CA ARG A 342 25.07 -3.72 1.74
C ARG A 342 26.47 -4.05 1.27
N ARG A 343 27.25 -3.01 0.99
CA ARG A 343 28.66 -3.13 0.62
C ARG A 343 29.56 -2.79 1.81
N SER A 344 30.70 -3.47 1.90
CA SER A 344 31.77 -3.10 2.84
C SER A 344 32.33 -1.74 2.44
N GLU A 345 32.39 -0.79 3.39
CA GLU A 345 33.02 0.52 3.14
C GLU A 345 34.51 0.39 2.80
N THR A 346 35.18 -0.66 3.31
CA THR A 346 36.61 -0.90 3.10
C THR A 346 36.91 -1.61 1.78
N THR A 347 36.17 -2.69 1.46
CA THR A 347 36.48 -3.54 0.29
C THR A 347 35.60 -3.24 -0.91
N GLY A 348 34.44 -2.60 -0.72
CA GLY A 348 33.40 -2.42 -1.73
C GLY A 348 32.61 -3.69 -2.04
N GLU A 349 32.97 -4.83 -1.44
CA GLU A 349 32.31 -6.12 -1.69
C GLU A 349 30.94 -6.19 -1.02
N VAL A 350 30.03 -6.95 -1.63
CA VAL A 350 28.71 -7.21 -1.07
C VAL A 350 28.84 -8.13 0.15
N THR A 351 28.30 -7.71 1.29
CA THR A 351 28.40 -8.43 2.56
C THR A 351 27.08 -9.03 3.00
N HIS A 352 25.99 -8.26 2.88
CA HIS A 352 24.66 -8.65 3.34
C HIS A 352 23.59 -8.26 2.32
N VAL A 353 22.45 -8.93 2.39
CA VAL A 353 21.22 -8.57 1.69
C VAL A 353 20.07 -8.46 2.69
N VAL A 354 19.10 -7.58 2.41
CA VAL A 354 17.85 -7.55 3.16
C VAL A 354 16.99 -8.73 2.74
N MET A 355 16.47 -9.47 3.72
CA MET A 355 15.53 -10.55 3.50
C MET A 355 14.30 -10.42 4.39
N GLN A 356 13.16 -10.82 3.86
CA GLN A 356 11.89 -10.89 4.57
C GLN A 356 11.56 -12.35 4.90
N HIS A 357 11.20 -12.62 6.16
CA HIS A 357 10.56 -13.86 6.56
C HIS A 357 9.04 -13.69 6.46
N ARG A 358 8.44 -14.36 5.47
CA ARG A 358 7.05 -14.14 5.08
C ARG A 358 6.08 -14.71 6.12
N ALA A 359 4.99 -13.99 6.39
CA ALA A 359 3.90 -14.47 7.25
C ALA A 359 3.36 -15.83 6.80
N VAL A 360 2.90 -16.63 7.75
CA VAL A 360 2.49 -18.03 7.51
C VAL A 360 1.30 -18.14 6.54
N TRP A 361 0.44 -17.12 6.48
CA TRP A 361 -0.73 -17.08 5.60
C TRP A 361 -0.44 -16.57 4.18
N SER A 362 0.79 -16.10 3.91
CA SER A 362 1.18 -15.65 2.57
C SER A 362 1.46 -16.85 1.63
N ALA A 363 1.55 -16.57 0.33
CA ALA A 363 2.00 -17.56 -0.66
C ALA A 363 3.39 -18.13 -0.25
N GLU A 364 3.47 -19.46 -0.10
CA GLU A 364 4.64 -20.16 0.45
C GLU A 364 5.11 -19.62 1.83
N GLY A 365 4.16 -19.27 2.70
CA GLY A 365 4.42 -18.67 4.02
C GLY A 365 5.44 -19.40 4.92
N GLY A 366 6.10 -18.60 5.78
CA GLY A 366 7.19 -19.06 6.64
C GLY A 366 8.49 -19.37 5.88
N THR A 367 8.62 -18.88 4.64
CA THR A 367 9.86 -18.91 3.84
C THR A 367 10.52 -17.53 3.81
N TRP A 368 11.79 -17.51 3.44
CA TRP A 368 12.59 -16.30 3.27
C TRP A 368 12.64 -15.88 1.81
N GLY A 369 12.39 -14.60 1.55
CA GLY A 369 12.35 -14.03 0.22
C GLY A 369 12.81 -12.57 0.17
N ILE A 370 12.64 -11.97 -0.99
CA ILE A 370 12.85 -10.55 -1.23
C ILE A 370 11.58 -9.82 -0.77
N PRO A 371 11.68 -8.72 0.01
CA PRO A 371 10.52 -7.87 0.29
C PRO A 371 9.94 -7.31 -1.01
N GLY A 372 8.64 -7.48 -1.21
CA GLY A 372 7.93 -7.06 -2.40
C GLY A 372 6.56 -7.71 -2.57
N GLY A 373 5.63 -6.94 -3.12
CA GLY A 373 4.26 -7.35 -3.39
C GLY A 373 3.80 -7.05 -4.82
N ALA A 374 2.48 -6.88 -4.97
CA ALA A 374 1.84 -6.64 -6.26
C ALA A 374 2.17 -5.24 -6.80
N THR A 375 2.38 -5.12 -8.11
CA THR A 375 2.51 -3.80 -8.75
C THR A 375 1.13 -3.14 -8.85
N ALA A 376 0.99 -1.90 -8.38
CA ALA A 376 -0.30 -1.22 -8.39
C ALA A 376 -0.64 -0.63 -9.77
N ASP A 377 -1.90 -0.28 -9.97
CA ASP A 377 -2.37 0.33 -11.22
C ASP A 377 -1.62 1.64 -11.54
N GLY A 378 -1.04 1.72 -12.73
CA GLY A 378 -0.33 2.92 -13.20
C GLY A 378 1.14 3.01 -12.80
N GLU A 379 1.64 2.08 -11.97
CA GLU A 379 3.06 1.99 -11.63
C GLU A 379 3.86 1.22 -12.69
N SER A 380 5.12 1.60 -12.88
CA SER A 380 6.11 0.72 -13.48
C SER A 380 6.58 -0.33 -12.46
N PRO A 381 7.10 -1.50 -12.89
CA PRO A 381 7.61 -2.50 -11.95
C PRO A 381 8.73 -2.03 -11.02
N ILE A 382 9.47 -0.98 -11.40
CA ILE A 382 10.50 -0.39 -10.53
C ILE A 382 9.86 0.50 -9.47
N GLU A 383 8.88 1.33 -9.85
CA GLU A 383 8.10 2.14 -8.89
C GLU A 383 7.36 1.24 -7.89
N GLY A 384 6.73 0.16 -8.37
CA GLY A 384 6.08 -0.85 -7.54
C GLY A 384 7.06 -1.49 -6.54
N ALA A 385 8.24 -1.93 -7.00
CA ALA A 385 9.26 -2.48 -6.11
C ALA A 385 9.67 -1.49 -5.02
N LEU A 386 9.88 -0.22 -5.38
CA LEU A 386 10.28 0.83 -4.43
C LEU A 386 9.17 1.12 -3.42
N ARG A 387 7.90 1.21 -3.86
CA ARG A 387 6.73 1.39 -2.99
C ARG A 387 6.61 0.23 -1.98
N GLU A 388 6.60 -0.99 -2.50
CA GLU A 388 6.47 -2.23 -1.71
C GLU A 388 7.62 -2.40 -0.71
N SER A 389 8.85 -2.08 -1.11
CA SER A 389 10.02 -2.17 -0.22
C SER A 389 9.93 -1.23 0.99
N TYR A 390 9.24 -0.09 0.85
CA TYR A 390 8.95 0.79 1.97
C TYR A 390 7.83 0.23 2.86
N GLU A 391 6.76 -0.25 2.23
CA GLU A 391 5.54 -0.75 2.90
C GLU A 391 5.84 -2.00 3.71
N GLU A 392 6.60 -2.93 3.17
CA GLU A 392 6.94 -4.17 3.87
C GLU A 392 8.18 -4.00 4.76
N ALA A 393 9.23 -3.33 4.26
CA ALA A 393 10.57 -3.41 4.82
C ALA A 393 11.19 -2.09 5.32
N ASN A 394 10.43 -0.99 5.31
CA ASN A 394 10.92 0.34 5.71
C ASN A 394 12.15 0.79 4.91
N ILE A 395 12.29 0.34 3.66
CA ILE A 395 13.37 0.77 2.77
C ILE A 395 12.90 2.05 2.06
N THR A 396 13.51 3.19 2.37
CA THR A 396 13.15 4.44 1.68
C THR A 396 13.87 4.54 0.32
N PRO A 397 13.16 4.94 -0.76
CA PRO A 397 13.78 5.18 -2.07
C PRO A 397 14.96 6.16 -2.04
N GLU A 398 14.98 7.08 -1.09
CA GLU A 398 15.99 8.11 -0.93
C GLU A 398 17.31 7.55 -0.42
N ASP A 399 17.29 6.44 0.32
CA ASP A 399 18.47 5.82 0.92
C ASP A 399 19.18 4.83 -0.01
N ILE A 400 18.62 4.53 -1.18
CA ILE A 400 19.10 3.46 -2.06
C ILE A 400 19.32 3.89 -3.51
N ASP A 401 20.33 3.31 -4.15
CA ASP A 401 20.60 3.44 -5.57
C ASP A 401 20.13 2.17 -6.29
N VAL A 402 19.21 2.33 -7.26
CA VAL A 402 18.82 1.24 -8.16
C VAL A 402 19.91 1.04 -9.22
N VAL A 403 20.49 -0.16 -9.25
CA VAL A 403 21.66 -0.50 -10.07
C VAL A 403 21.41 -1.62 -11.10
N GLY A 404 20.18 -2.08 -11.21
CA GLY A 404 19.74 -3.00 -12.26
C GLY A 404 18.45 -3.70 -11.90
N SER A 405 17.93 -4.52 -12.81
CA SER A 405 16.75 -5.34 -12.54
C SER A 405 16.81 -6.69 -13.26
N TYR A 406 16.09 -7.66 -12.70
CA TYR A 406 15.81 -8.95 -13.32
C TYR A 406 14.30 -9.15 -13.38
N CYS A 407 13.78 -9.44 -14.57
CA CYS A 407 12.37 -9.71 -14.79
C CYS A 407 12.23 -11.18 -15.20
N GLU A 408 11.53 -11.97 -14.39
CA GLU A 408 11.12 -13.32 -14.77
C GLU A 408 9.77 -13.25 -15.49
N ASP A 409 9.78 -13.50 -16.81
CA ASP A 409 8.61 -13.35 -17.69
C ASP A 409 7.95 -14.71 -17.98
N HIS A 410 6.73 -14.88 -17.50
CA HIS A 410 5.92 -16.08 -17.74
C HIS A 410 4.88 -15.87 -18.84
N GLY A 411 4.81 -14.71 -19.49
CA GLY A 411 3.79 -14.36 -20.49
C GLY A 411 2.67 -13.52 -19.89
N PRO A 412 1.63 -14.11 -19.27
CA PRO A 412 0.52 -13.35 -18.69
C PRO A 412 0.85 -12.75 -17.32
N TRP A 413 2.02 -13.06 -16.75
CA TRP A 413 2.50 -12.57 -15.46
C TRP A 413 4.02 -12.47 -15.47
N SER A 414 4.57 -11.57 -14.65
CA SER A 414 6.01 -11.46 -14.44
C SER A 414 6.35 -11.00 -13.02
N TYR A 415 7.52 -11.42 -12.52
CA TYR A 415 8.12 -10.87 -11.31
C TYR A 415 9.32 -10.00 -11.66
N THR A 416 9.43 -8.80 -11.08
CA THR A 416 10.61 -7.94 -11.24
C THR A 416 11.39 -7.79 -9.93
N THR A 417 12.60 -8.34 -9.90
CA THR A 417 13.58 -8.10 -8.84
C THR A 417 14.42 -6.88 -9.19
N VAL A 418 14.35 -5.85 -8.37
CA VAL A 418 15.18 -4.63 -8.47
C VAL A 418 16.42 -4.81 -7.60
N PHE A 419 17.61 -4.64 -8.18
CA PHE A 419 18.87 -4.67 -7.44
C PHE A 419 19.22 -3.26 -6.97
N ALA A 420 19.48 -3.11 -5.67
CA ALA A 420 19.84 -1.83 -5.10
C ALA A 420 21.01 -1.94 -4.13
N PHE A 421 21.75 -0.84 -3.98
CA PHE A 421 22.73 -0.65 -2.90
C PHE A 421 22.34 0.54 -2.04
N GLU A 422 22.77 0.53 -0.78
CA GLU A 422 22.73 1.75 0.04
C GLU A 422 23.52 2.88 -0.63
N LYS A 423 22.94 4.08 -0.63
CA LYS A 423 23.64 5.29 -1.09
C LYS A 423 24.83 5.61 -0.18
N PRO A 424 25.91 6.21 -0.72
CA PRO A 424 27.02 6.65 0.11
C PRO A 424 26.56 7.59 1.23
N GLY A 425 26.89 7.26 2.48
CA GLY A 425 26.50 8.04 3.67
C GLY A 425 25.09 7.76 4.19
N HIS A 426 24.33 6.88 3.53
CA HIS A 426 23.03 6.41 4.00
C HIS A 426 23.16 5.02 4.61
N ARG A 427 22.28 4.71 5.57
CA ARG A 427 22.21 3.40 6.21
C ARG A 427 20.76 3.01 6.40
N VAL A 428 20.38 1.89 5.79
CA VAL A 428 19.03 1.35 5.87
C VAL A 428 18.93 0.41 7.06
N GLU A 429 17.95 0.69 7.92
CA GLU A 429 17.54 -0.14 9.05
C GLU A 429 16.17 -0.75 8.72
N PRO A 430 16.16 -1.94 8.08
CA PRO A 430 14.92 -2.54 7.66
C PRO A 430 14.14 -3.04 8.88
N LYS A 431 12.82 -2.93 8.82
CA LYS A 431 11.91 -3.43 9.85
C LYS A 431 10.58 -3.78 9.20
N ALA A 432 9.89 -4.77 9.76
CA ALA A 432 8.51 -5.08 9.37
C ALA A 432 7.64 -3.84 9.63
N ASN A 433 7.03 -3.32 8.56
CA ASN A 433 6.12 -2.18 8.61
C ASN A 433 4.65 -2.60 8.46
N ASP A 434 4.41 -3.87 8.14
CA ASP A 434 3.08 -4.48 7.99
C ASP A 434 3.00 -5.87 8.64
N ASP A 435 1.80 -6.46 8.61
CA ASP A 435 1.55 -7.79 9.15
C ASP A 435 2.01 -8.92 8.20
N GLU A 436 2.50 -8.60 6.99
CA GLU A 436 2.91 -9.61 6.00
C GLU A 436 4.30 -10.19 6.28
N SER A 437 5.02 -9.58 7.21
CA SER A 437 6.39 -9.92 7.58
C SER A 437 6.48 -10.41 9.03
N MET A 438 7.00 -11.62 9.26
CA MET A 438 7.32 -12.09 10.62
C MET A 438 8.56 -11.41 11.17
N GLU A 439 9.57 -11.23 10.31
CA GLU A 439 10.82 -10.55 10.60
C GLU A 439 11.48 -10.08 9.30
N ILE A 440 12.29 -9.03 9.39
CA ILE A 440 13.09 -8.52 8.28
C ILE A 440 14.50 -8.28 8.78
N GLU A 441 15.49 -8.87 8.11
CA GLU A 441 16.86 -8.92 8.58
C GLU A 441 17.87 -8.63 7.47
N TRP A 442 19.02 -8.10 7.88
CA TRP A 442 20.24 -8.17 7.08
C TRP A 442 20.86 -9.57 7.23
N VAL A 443 20.87 -10.34 6.14
CA VAL A 443 21.44 -11.69 6.12
C VAL A 443 22.77 -11.67 5.36
N PRO A 444 23.87 -12.24 5.92
CA PRO A 444 25.11 -12.39 5.18
C PRO A 444 24.88 -13.16 3.88
N VAL A 445 25.48 -12.71 2.77
CA VAL A 445 25.24 -13.30 1.44
C VAL A 445 25.50 -14.81 1.42
N ASP A 446 26.53 -15.27 2.13
CA ASP A 446 26.88 -16.69 2.17
C ASP A 446 25.98 -17.53 3.08
N ASP A 447 25.19 -16.89 3.96
CA ASP A 447 24.23 -17.54 4.85
C ASP A 447 22.81 -17.64 4.25
N VAL A 448 22.53 -16.92 3.17
CA VAL A 448 21.21 -16.97 2.50
C VAL A 448 20.79 -18.40 2.12
N PRO A 449 21.66 -19.27 1.53
CA PRO A 449 21.30 -20.65 1.22
C PRO A 449 20.94 -21.51 2.44
N ASN A 450 21.36 -21.10 3.65
CA ASN A 450 21.07 -21.81 4.89
C ASN A 450 19.66 -21.50 5.43
N ARG A 451 18.98 -20.48 4.88
CA ARG A 451 17.61 -20.13 5.24
C ARG A 451 16.60 -20.99 4.47
N LYS A 452 15.37 -21.09 5.00
CA LYS A 452 14.27 -21.75 4.30
C LYS A 452 13.73 -20.85 3.19
N LEU A 453 14.38 -20.84 2.02
CA LEU A 453 14.07 -19.93 0.92
C LEU A 453 12.74 -20.25 0.22
N LEU A 454 12.06 -19.19 -0.23
CA LEU A 454 10.98 -19.25 -1.22
C LEU A 454 11.47 -20.01 -2.47
N THR A 455 10.59 -20.79 -3.13
CA THR A 455 10.98 -21.63 -4.27
C THR A 455 11.69 -20.83 -5.37
N ALA A 456 11.11 -19.70 -5.80
CA ALA A 456 11.72 -18.82 -6.80
C ALA A 456 13.08 -18.25 -6.34
N MET A 457 13.15 -17.76 -5.10
CA MET A 457 14.38 -17.21 -4.52
C MET A 457 15.50 -18.25 -4.47
N ARG A 458 15.20 -19.50 -4.10
CA ARG A 458 16.17 -20.60 -4.09
C ARG A 458 16.75 -20.88 -5.48
N THR A 459 15.89 -20.86 -6.50
CA THR A 459 16.27 -21.11 -7.89
C THR A 459 17.18 -20.01 -8.43
N ASP A 460 16.85 -18.74 -8.15
CA ASP A 460 17.58 -17.60 -8.71
C ASP A 460 18.77 -17.14 -7.88
N TRP A 461 18.85 -17.51 -6.60
CA TRP A 461 19.86 -16.99 -5.67
C TRP A 461 21.31 -17.07 -6.18
N PRO A 462 21.79 -18.18 -6.77
CA PRO A 462 23.16 -18.24 -7.30
C PRO A 462 23.43 -17.16 -8.36
N ASN A 463 22.45 -16.88 -9.23
CA ASN A 463 22.53 -15.85 -10.26
C ASN A 463 22.45 -14.45 -9.65
N PHE A 464 21.56 -14.24 -8.67
CA PHE A 464 21.42 -12.96 -7.98
C PHE A 464 22.68 -12.60 -7.18
N ALA A 465 23.27 -13.55 -6.45
CA ALA A 465 24.50 -13.34 -5.70
C ALA A 465 25.69 -13.03 -6.64
N ALA A 466 25.82 -13.74 -7.76
CA ALA A 466 26.84 -13.45 -8.77
C ALA A 466 26.65 -12.06 -9.39
N ARG A 467 25.40 -11.69 -9.69
CA ARG A 467 25.07 -10.38 -10.27
C ARG A 467 25.32 -9.23 -9.30
N LEU A 468 24.95 -9.38 -8.03
CA LEU A 468 25.25 -8.39 -6.98
C LEU A 468 26.76 -8.13 -6.87
N ARG A 469 27.57 -9.20 -6.88
CA ARG A 469 29.04 -9.08 -6.87
C ARG A 469 29.57 -8.37 -8.12
N ALA A 470 29.02 -8.67 -9.30
CA ALA A 470 29.39 -8.01 -10.54
C ALA A 470 29.01 -6.52 -10.54
N LEU A 471 27.79 -6.18 -10.09
CA LEU A 471 27.31 -4.80 -9.98
C LEU A 471 28.13 -3.99 -8.96
N ALA A 472 28.59 -4.61 -7.87
CA ALA A 472 29.46 -3.95 -6.89
C ALA A 472 30.88 -3.66 -7.41
N ALA A 473 31.35 -4.42 -8.41
CA ALA A 473 32.67 -4.24 -9.00
C ALA A 473 32.72 -3.07 -10.02
N VAL A 474 31.57 -2.65 -10.54
CA VAL A 474 31.45 -1.49 -11.43
C VAL A 474 31.45 -0.22 -10.58
N ARG A 475 32.58 0.50 -10.59
CA ARG A 475 32.77 1.76 -9.84
C ARG A 475 32.18 2.96 -10.56
#